data_AF-A0A091BUI0-F1
#
_entry.id   AF-A0A091BUI0-F1
#
_cell.length_a   1.000
_cell.length_b   1.000
_cell.length_c   1.000
_cell.angle_alpha   90.00
_cell.angle_beta   90.00
_cell.angle_gamma   90.00
#
_symmetry.space_group_name_H-M   'P 1'
#
loop_
_entity.id
_entity.type
_entity.pdbx_description
1 polymer ?
#
loop_
_entity_poly.entity_id
_entity_poly.type
_entity_poly.pdbx_seq_one_letter_code
_entity_poly.pdbx_strand_id
1 'polypeptide(L)'
;MLLAIAALAFWFAGRAAAETATQYGRHACQRAGVVWLDQSVHLLSMRPRRGGDGWIGMERQYGFEYSINGDDRHAGRIVLHGRRLRSLMGPMPPQDALH
;
A
#
# COMPACT_ATOMS: atom_id res chain seq x y z
N MET A 1 -19.14 -19.00 -17.86
CA MET A 1 -18.35 -17.84 -18.35
C MET A 1 -18.32 -16.68 -17.36
N LEU A 2 -19.45 -16.25 -16.79
CA LEU A 2 -19.50 -15.12 -15.84
C LEU A 2 -18.59 -15.29 -14.60
N LEU A 3 -18.49 -16.49 -14.03
CA LEU A 3 -17.59 -16.77 -12.91
C LEU A 3 -16.11 -16.55 -13.26
N ALA A 4 -15.70 -16.94 -14.48
CA ALA A 4 -14.33 -16.73 -14.94
C ALA A 4 -14.03 -15.23 -15.11
N ILE A 5 -14.98 -14.48 -15.67
CA ILE A 5 -14.86 -13.02 -15.82
C ILE A 5 -14.77 -12.35 -14.43
N ALA A 6 -15.61 -12.75 -13.49
CA ALA A 6 -15.59 -12.21 -12.12
C ALA A 6 -14.27 -12.52 -11.40
N ALA A 7 -13.75 -13.75 -11.52
CA ALA A 7 -12.46 -14.13 -10.95
C ALA A 7 -11.31 -13.33 -11.57
N LEU A 8 -11.33 -13.15 -12.89
CA LEU A 8 -10.33 -12.36 -13.61
C LEU A 8 -10.36 -10.88 -13.18
N ALA A 9 -11.56 -10.29 -13.10
CA ALA A 9 -11.75 -8.93 -12.64
C ALA A 9 -11.26 -8.74 -11.19
N PHE A 10 -11.56 -9.71 -10.31
CA PHE A 10 -11.07 -9.71 -8.93
C PHE A 10 -9.54 -9.77 -8.86
N TRP A 11 -8.93 -10.64 -9.68
CA TRP A 11 -7.48 -10.77 -9.79
C TRP A 11 -6.82 -9.47 -10.26
N PHE A 12 -7.32 -8.87 -11.34
CA PHE A 12 -6.83 -7.60 -11.85
C PHE A 12 -6.99 -6.46 -10.84
N ALA A 13 -8.12 -6.41 -10.13
CA ALA A 13 -8.32 -5.42 -9.06
C ALA A 13 -7.29 -5.58 -7.92
N GLY A 14 -6.93 -6.82 -7.56
CA GLY A 14 -5.88 -7.10 -6.60
C GLY A 14 -4.49 -6.66 -7.07
N ARG A 15 -4.14 -6.94 -8.34
CA ARG A 15 -2.88 -6.51 -8.96
C ARG A 15 -2.77 -4.99 -9.03
N ALA A 16 -3.80 -4.31 -9.50
CA ALA A 16 -3.85 -2.85 -9.58
C ALA A 16 -3.72 -2.19 -8.19
N ALA A 17 -4.32 -2.79 -7.16
CA ALA A 17 -4.17 -2.31 -5.78
C ALA A 17 -2.74 -2.51 -5.25
N ALA A 18 -2.10 -3.65 -5.51
CA ALA A 18 -0.72 -3.90 -5.11
C ALA A 18 0.27 -2.92 -5.79
N GLU A 19 0.06 -2.64 -7.07
CA GLU A 19 0.87 -1.65 -7.81
C GLU A 19 0.68 -0.24 -7.23
N THR A 20 -0.56 0.14 -6.94
CA THR A 20 -0.88 1.42 -6.28
C THR A 20 -0.21 1.52 -4.91
N ALA A 21 -0.26 0.47 -4.09
CA ALA A 21 0.44 0.43 -2.80
C ALA A 21 1.96 0.54 -2.95
N THR A 22 2.54 -0.11 -3.96
CA THR A 22 3.97 -0.01 -4.27
C THR A 22 4.37 1.42 -4.61
N GLN A 23 3.59 2.12 -5.43
CA GLN A 23 3.84 3.53 -5.75
C GLN A 23 3.78 4.40 -4.50
N TYR A 24 2.73 4.26 -3.68
CA TYR A 24 2.58 5.06 -2.45
C TYR A 24 3.76 4.88 -1.50
N GLY A 25 4.15 3.63 -1.26
CA GLY A 25 5.26 3.38 -0.40
C GLY A 25 6.57 3.93 -0.99
N ARG A 26 6.84 3.65 -2.27
CA ARG A 26 8.07 4.15 -2.93
C ARG A 26 8.18 5.66 -2.79
N HIS A 27 7.08 6.37 -3.02
CA HIS A 27 7.02 7.82 -2.81
C HIS A 27 7.23 8.23 -1.36
N ALA A 28 6.67 7.49 -0.38
CA ALA A 28 6.91 7.77 1.03
C ALA A 28 8.40 7.65 1.39
N CYS A 29 9.07 6.58 0.96
CA CYS A 29 10.51 6.41 1.21
C CYS A 29 11.36 7.46 0.48
N GLN A 30 11.04 7.76 -0.78
CA GLN A 30 11.72 8.81 -1.54
C GLN A 30 11.60 10.18 -0.85
N ARG A 31 10.41 10.54 -0.37
CA ARG A 31 10.17 11.80 0.36
C ARG A 31 10.86 11.86 1.70
N ALA A 32 11.04 10.70 2.35
CA ALA A 32 11.72 10.61 3.62
C ALA A 32 13.24 10.45 3.51
N GLY A 33 13.77 10.29 2.29
CA GLY A 33 15.21 10.08 2.08
C GLY A 33 15.72 8.73 2.58
N VAL A 34 14.84 7.73 2.73
CA VAL A 34 15.18 6.40 3.26
C VAL A 34 15.22 5.35 2.16
N VAL A 35 15.95 4.26 2.40
CA VAL A 35 16.11 3.16 1.43
C VAL A 35 14.89 2.26 1.47
N TRP A 36 14.29 2.04 0.31
CA TRP A 36 13.24 1.03 0.13
C TRP A 36 13.88 -0.35 -0.10
N LEU A 37 13.63 -1.32 0.80
CA LEU A 37 14.39 -2.59 0.81
C LEU A 37 13.90 -3.60 -0.23
N ASP A 38 12.61 -3.96 -0.19
CA ASP A 38 12.10 -5.12 -0.96
C ASP A 38 11.69 -4.78 -2.40
N GLN A 39 11.71 -3.48 -2.75
CA GLN A 39 11.13 -2.88 -3.98
C GLN A 39 9.69 -3.32 -4.30
N SER A 40 9.02 -3.96 -3.34
CA SER A 40 7.70 -4.53 -3.48
C SER A 40 6.91 -4.39 -2.19
N VAL A 41 5.63 -4.75 -2.27
CA VAL A 41 4.71 -4.78 -1.13
C VAL A 41 4.08 -6.16 -1.05
N HIS A 42 3.88 -6.66 0.16
CA HIS A 42 3.23 -7.95 0.41
C HIS A 42 1.84 -7.75 1.01
N LEU A 43 0.87 -8.56 0.58
CA LEU A 43 -0.49 -8.51 1.13
C LEU A 43 -0.49 -9.12 2.54
N LEU A 44 -0.84 -8.31 3.55
CA LEU A 44 -0.98 -8.74 4.95
C LEU A 44 -2.39 -9.23 5.25
N SER A 45 -3.41 -8.52 4.77
CA SER A 45 -4.80 -8.91 4.97
C SER A 45 -5.71 -8.30 3.92
N MET A 46 -6.84 -8.96 3.68
CA MET A 46 -7.89 -8.50 2.77
C MET A 46 -9.25 -8.77 3.41
N ARG A 47 -10.10 -7.74 3.50
CA ARG A 47 -11.41 -7.82 4.14
C ARG A 47 -12.44 -7.00 3.36
N PRO A 48 -13.67 -7.50 3.16
CA PRO A 48 -14.74 -6.67 2.63
C PRO A 48 -15.12 -5.59 3.65
N ARG A 49 -15.17 -4.34 3.22
CA ARG A 49 -15.53 -3.19 4.05
C ARG A 49 -16.43 -2.24 3.27
N ARG A 50 -17.44 -1.71 3.93
CA ARG A 50 -18.29 -0.66 3.35
C ARG A 50 -17.51 0.64 3.25
N GLY A 51 -17.42 1.19 2.05
CA GLY A 51 -16.78 2.48 1.76
C GLY A 51 -17.66 3.66 2.15
N GLY A 52 -17.08 4.87 2.12
CA GLY A 52 -17.81 6.12 2.42
C GLY A 52 -18.86 6.49 1.36
N ASP A 53 -18.77 5.86 0.19
CA ASP A 53 -19.74 5.89 -0.91
C ASP A 53 -20.92 4.91 -0.71
N GLY A 54 -20.92 4.16 0.39
CA GLY A 54 -22.00 3.25 0.74
C GLY A 54 -21.91 1.86 0.10
N TRP A 55 -20.96 1.62 -0.81
CA TRP A 55 -20.75 0.33 -1.46
C TRP A 55 -19.75 -0.57 -0.71
N ILE A 56 -19.89 -1.89 -0.86
CA ILE A 56 -18.90 -2.84 -0.31
C ILE A 56 -17.69 -2.87 -1.24
N GLY A 57 -16.55 -2.46 -0.72
CA GLY A 57 -15.25 -2.55 -1.38
C GLY A 57 -14.31 -3.51 -0.65
N MET A 58 -13.23 -3.89 -1.30
CA MET A 58 -12.17 -4.68 -0.67
C MET A 58 -11.16 -3.76 0.00
N GLU A 59 -11.08 -3.84 1.32
CA GLU A 59 -9.98 -3.26 2.09
C GLU A 59 -8.79 -4.22 2.06
N ARG A 60 -7.63 -3.73 1.62
CA ARG A 60 -6.39 -4.50 1.51
C ARG A 60 -5.30 -3.79 2.29
N GLN A 61 -4.63 -4.54 3.16
CA GLN A 61 -3.49 -4.07 3.91
C GLN A 61 -2.23 -4.66 3.30
N TYR A 62 -1.29 -3.80 2.95
CA TYR A 62 -0.01 -4.16 2.39
C TYR A 62 1.10 -3.77 3.36
N GLY A 63 2.08 -4.64 3.54
CA GLY A 63 3.32 -4.36 4.26
C GLY A 63 4.46 -4.10 3.30
N PHE A 64 5.40 -3.28 3.73
CA PHE A 64 6.65 -3.03 3.03
C PHE A 64 7.75 -2.75 4.04
N GLU A 65 9.00 -2.75 3.60
CA GLU A 65 10.14 -2.57 4.49
C GLU A 65 11.11 -1.52 3.94
N TYR A 66 11.69 -0.75 4.85
CA TYR A 66 12.59 0.35 4.56
C TYR A 66 13.70 0.44 5.61
N SER A 67 14.80 1.10 5.26
CA SER A 67 15.94 1.33 6.13
C SER A 67 16.32 2.80 6.16
N ILE A 68 16.56 3.34 7.34
CA ILE A 68 16.99 4.74 7.51
C ILE A 68 18.50 4.86 7.27
N ASN A 69 19.31 4.01 7.91
CA ASN A 69 20.77 4.08 7.87
C ASN A 69 21.44 2.97 7.03
N GLY A 70 20.66 2.05 6.46
CA GLY A 70 21.16 0.91 5.68
C GLY A 70 21.32 -0.40 6.47
N ASP A 71 21.45 -0.34 7.80
CA ASP A 71 21.57 -1.52 8.68
C ASP A 71 20.28 -1.82 9.44
N ASP A 72 19.44 -0.80 9.66
CA ASP A 72 18.16 -0.93 10.36
C ASP A 72 17.03 -1.41 9.41
N ARG A 73 16.09 -2.20 9.92
CA ARG A 73 14.90 -2.63 9.16
C ARG A 73 13.63 -2.14 9.85
N HIS A 74 12.88 -1.30 9.15
CA HIS A 74 11.61 -0.78 9.62
C HIS A 74 10.47 -1.28 8.73
N ALA A 75 9.36 -1.62 9.36
CA ALA A 75 8.15 -2.02 8.67
C ALA A 75 7.24 -0.81 8.42
N GLY A 76 6.76 -0.68 7.19
CA GLY A 76 5.69 0.20 6.79
C GLY A 76 4.42 -0.57 6.46
N ARG A 77 3.27 0.11 6.51
CA ARG A 77 1.95 -0.43 6.22
C ARG A 77 1.12 0.54 5.39
N ILE A 78 0.44 0.00 4.39
CA ILE A 78 -0.45 0.75 3.49
C ILE A 78 -1.81 0.08 3.52
N VAL A 79 -2.86 0.84 3.82
CA VAL A 79 -4.25 0.38 3.81
C VAL A 79 -4.96 1.03 2.64
N LEU A 80 -5.41 0.20 1.70
CA LEU A 80 -6.21 0.62 0.56
C LEU A 80 -7.65 0.14 0.72
N HIS A 81 -8.62 0.97 0.34
CA HIS A 81 -10.00 0.56 0.10
C HIS A 81 -10.28 0.62 -1.40
N GLY A 82 -10.47 -0.54 -2.03
CA GLY A 82 -10.42 -0.68 -3.48
C GLY A 82 -9.02 -0.31 -4.01
N ARG A 83 -8.91 0.87 -4.62
CA ARG A 83 -7.64 1.49 -5.07
C ARG A 83 -7.33 2.81 -4.35
N ARG A 84 -8.19 3.25 -3.43
CA ARG A 84 -8.01 4.52 -2.71
C ARG A 84 -7.18 4.30 -1.47
N LEU A 85 -6.20 5.18 -1.24
CA LEU A 85 -5.43 5.18 -0.01
C LEU A 85 -6.32 5.60 1.16
N ARG A 86 -6.37 4.76 2.19
CA ARG A 86 -7.09 5.04 3.44
C ARG A 86 -6.14 5.43 4.56
N SER A 87 -4.98 4.77 4.62
CA SER A 87 -3.95 5.05 5.61
C SER A 87 -2.59 4.59 5.08
N LEU A 88 -1.56 5.38 5.34
CA LEU A 88 -0.16 5.02 5.14
C LEU A 88 0.57 5.26 6.44
N MET A 89 1.27 4.23 6.91
CA MET A 89 2.14 4.27 8.07
C MET A 89 3.52 3.85 7.59
N GLY A 90 4.52 4.68 7.77
CA GLY A 90 5.81 4.50 7.14
C GLY A 90 6.77 5.61 7.50
N PRO A 91 7.87 5.75 6.77
CA PRO A 91 8.85 6.77 7.10
C PRO A 91 8.20 8.15 6.95
N MET A 92 8.30 8.93 8.02
CA MET A 92 7.87 10.33 8.02
C MET A 92 8.95 11.18 7.34
N PRO A 93 8.57 12.18 6.53
CA PRO A 93 9.54 13.10 5.97
C PRO A 93 10.32 13.82 7.09
N PRO A 94 11.61 14.14 6.89
CA PRO A 94 12.40 14.90 7.85
C PRO A 94 11.69 16.18 8.26
N GLN A 95 11.66 16.48 9.57
CA GLN A 95 10.97 17.64 10.13
C GLN A 95 11.52 18.98 9.62
N ASP A 96 12.75 19.01 9.11
CA ASP A 96 13.43 20.20 8.56
C ASP A 96 12.86 20.70 7.23
N ALA A 97 11.94 19.97 6.58
CA ALA A 97 11.27 20.42 5.35
C ALA A 97 10.09 21.38 5.58
N LEU A 98 9.87 21.83 6.83
CA LEU A 98 8.78 22.73 7.25
C LEU A 98 9.26 24.15 7.64
N HIS A 99 10.54 24.49 7.42
CA HIS A 99 11.11 25.81 7.68
C HIS A 99 11.51 26.53 6.39
#